data_AF-A0A9X9A6H3-F1
#
_entry.id   AF-A0A9X9A6H3-F1
#
_cell.length_a   1.000
_cell.length_b   1.000
_cell.length_c   1.000
_cell.angle_alpha   90.00
_cell.angle_beta   90.00
_cell.angle_gamma   90.00
#
_symmetry.space_group_name_H-M   'P 1'
#
loop_
_entity.id
_entity.type
_entity.pdbx_description
1 polymer ?
#
loop_
_entity_poly.entity_id
_entity_poly.type
_entity_poly.pdbx_seq_one_letter_code
_entity_poly.pdbx_strand_id
1 'polypeptide(L)'
;MGLFSSLFGKKEENTNVEGNKKMSKVLFVKANDRPAEQAVSSKMYETFVSTYKEANPNTEITELDLFALDLPYYGNIAISGGYKRSQGMELTAE
;
A
#
# COMPACT_ATOMS: atom_id res chain seq x y z
N MET A 1 -15.95 37.36 -46.43
CA MET A 1 -16.14 37.74 -45.01
C MET A 1 -16.68 36.54 -44.25
N GLY A 2 -15.90 35.64 -43.62
CA GLY A 2 -14.49 35.70 -43.29
C GLY A 2 -14.18 36.02 -41.83
N LEU A 3 -15.15 36.16 -40.92
CA LEU A 3 -14.85 36.74 -39.60
C LEU A 3 -15.69 36.29 -38.37
N PHE A 4 -16.27 35.08 -38.34
CA PHE A 4 -17.02 34.64 -37.14
C PHE A 4 -16.76 33.20 -36.64
N SER A 5 -15.92 32.40 -37.30
CA SER A 5 -15.62 31.03 -36.84
C SER A 5 -14.49 30.92 -35.80
N SER A 6 -13.86 32.03 -35.40
CA SER A 6 -12.73 31.99 -34.45
C SER A 6 -13.11 32.16 -32.97
N LEU A 7 -14.40 32.18 -32.64
CA LEU A 7 -14.90 32.42 -31.27
C LEU A 7 -15.16 31.14 -30.46
N PHE A 8 -15.10 29.97 -31.09
CA PHE A 8 -15.08 28.70 -30.37
C PHE A 8 -13.75 28.04 -30.65
N GLY A 9 -12.82 28.20 -29.69
CA GLY A 9 -11.56 27.48 -29.67
C GLY A 9 -11.84 26.00 -29.93
N LYS A 10 -11.10 25.44 -30.89
CA LYS A 10 -11.04 24.01 -31.16
C LYS A 10 -10.84 23.34 -29.80
N LYS A 11 -11.82 22.58 -29.32
CA LYS A 11 -11.64 21.74 -28.14
C LYS A 11 -10.51 20.79 -28.52
N GLU A 12 -9.30 21.07 -28.05
CA GLU A 12 -8.24 20.08 -28.07
C GLU A 12 -8.78 18.91 -27.27
N GLU A 13 -9.13 17.85 -27.99
CA GLU A 13 -9.40 16.57 -27.40
C GLU A 13 -8.06 16.10 -26.84
N ASN A 14 -7.80 16.48 -25.58
CA ASN A 14 -6.67 16.00 -24.82
C ASN A 14 -6.82 14.49 -24.69
N THR A 15 -6.22 13.75 -25.61
CA THR A 15 -6.08 12.28 -25.57
C THR A 15 -5.12 11.81 -24.46
N ASN A 16 -4.63 12.71 -23.62
CA ASN A 16 -3.87 12.41 -22.42
C ASN A 16 -4.75 12.55 -21.16
N VAL A 17 -5.79 11.72 -21.06
CA VAL A 17 -6.42 11.41 -19.76
C VAL A 17 -6.17 9.95 -19.41
N GLU A 18 -4.94 9.46 -19.61
CA GLU A 18 -4.35 8.51 -18.67
C GLU A 18 -3.73 9.31 -17.52
N GLY A 19 -4.57 10.14 -16.88
CA GLY A 19 -4.24 10.84 -15.66
C GLY A 19 -4.10 9.85 -14.54
N ASN A 20 -2.88 9.31 -14.37
CA ASN A 20 -2.36 8.74 -13.13
C ASN A 20 -3.42 7.91 -12.37
N LYS A 21 -3.85 6.77 -12.95
CA LYS A 21 -4.65 5.79 -12.20
C LYS A 21 -3.84 5.46 -10.96
N LYS A 22 -4.24 6.01 -9.81
CA LYS A 22 -3.52 5.84 -8.55
C LYS A 22 -3.57 4.34 -8.24
N MET A 23 -2.46 3.64 -8.50
CA MET A 23 -2.33 2.23 -8.19
C MET A 23 -2.60 2.07 -6.70
N SER A 24 -3.67 1.36 -6.35
CA SER A 24 -3.93 0.99 -4.96
C SER A 24 -2.82 0.06 -4.51
N LYS A 25 -2.27 0.31 -3.32
CA LYS A 25 -1.36 -0.62 -2.65
C LYS A 25 -2.10 -1.27 -1.49
N VAL A 26 -2.02 -2.59 -1.38
CA VAL A 26 -2.62 -3.35 -0.29
C VAL A 26 -1.57 -4.22 0.37
N LEU A 27 -1.46 -4.10 1.69
CA LEU A 27 -0.63 -4.93 2.54
C LEU A 27 -1.52 -5.93 3.28
N PHE A 28 -1.36 -7.22 2.98
CA PHE A 28 -1.96 -8.29 3.74
C PHE A 28 -1.01 -8.72 4.86
N VAL A 29 -1.46 -8.64 6.10
CA VAL A 29 -0.65 -9.00 7.28
C VAL A 29 -1.18 -10.29 7.87
N LYS A 30 -0.38 -11.35 7.81
CA LYS A 30 -0.68 -12.65 8.38
C LYS A 30 -0.04 -12.76 9.76
N ALA A 31 -0.87 -12.91 10.78
CA ALA A 31 -0.49 -13.00 12.19
C ALA A 31 -0.95 -14.34 12.81
N ASN A 32 -0.93 -15.41 12.03
CA ASN A 32 -1.29 -16.75 12.47
C ASN A 32 -0.49 -17.77 11.64
N ASP A 33 0.27 -18.65 12.28
CA ASP A 33 1.11 -19.67 11.66
C ASP A 33 0.39 -20.99 11.38
N ARG A 34 -0.85 -21.14 11.85
CA ARG A 34 -1.62 -22.38 11.68
C ARG A 34 -2.11 -22.51 10.24
N PRO A 35 -2.02 -23.72 9.66
CA PRO A 35 -2.53 -23.98 8.31
C PRO A 35 -4.05 -23.80 8.23
N ALA A 36 -4.57 -23.48 7.05
CA ALA A 36 -6.00 -23.19 6.84
C ALA A 36 -6.94 -24.32 7.22
N GLU A 37 -6.50 -25.58 7.13
CA GLU A 37 -7.28 -26.75 7.55
C GLU A 37 -7.52 -26.76 9.07
N GLN A 38 -6.70 -26.04 9.84
CA GLN A 38 -6.70 -26.07 11.31
C GLN A 38 -7.14 -24.74 11.96
N ALA A 39 -7.31 -23.66 11.18
CA ALA A 39 -7.67 -22.35 11.70
C ALA A 39 -8.66 -21.62 10.80
N VAL A 40 -9.79 -21.20 11.40
CA VAL A 40 -10.86 -20.47 10.70
C VAL A 40 -10.33 -19.17 10.09
N SER A 41 -9.51 -18.41 10.82
CA SER A 41 -8.94 -17.15 10.34
C SER A 41 -7.99 -17.36 9.14
N SER A 42 -7.15 -18.40 9.16
CA SER A 42 -6.23 -18.70 8.06
C SER A 42 -7.00 -19.11 6.81
N LYS A 43 -8.05 -19.92 6.95
CA LYS A 43 -8.93 -20.28 5.83
C LYS A 43 -9.67 -19.08 5.23
N MET A 44 -10.18 -18.19 6.08
CA MET A 44 -10.83 -16.96 5.62
C MET A 44 -9.83 -16.04 4.91
N TYR A 45 -8.60 -15.91 5.44
CA TYR A 45 -7.53 -15.13 4.84
C TYR A 45 -7.22 -15.62 3.43
N GLU A 46 -6.95 -16.92 3.24
CA GLU A 46 -6.59 -17.48 1.94
C GLU A 46 -7.71 -17.29 0.91
N THR A 47 -8.95 -17.54 1.33
CA THR A 47 -10.14 -17.34 0.47
C THR A 47 -10.26 -15.87 0.07
N PHE A 48 -10.10 -14.94 1.01
CA PHE A 48 -10.21 -13.51 0.74
C PHE A 48 -9.08 -13.00 -0.15
N VAL A 49 -7.83 -13.37 0.13
CA VAL A 49 -6.67 -12.92 -0.66
C VAL A 49 -6.76 -13.44 -2.10
N SER A 50 -7.16 -14.69 -2.32
CA SER A 50 -7.37 -15.23 -3.67
C SER A 50 -8.44 -14.44 -4.43
N THR A 51 -9.63 -14.32 -3.84
CA THR A 51 -10.76 -13.60 -4.47
C THR A 51 -10.48 -12.11 -4.66
N TYR A 52 -9.74 -11.48 -3.75
CA TYR A 52 -9.33 -10.09 -3.88
C TYR A 52 -8.36 -9.87 -5.04
N LYS A 53 -7.36 -10.75 -5.21
CA LYS A 53 -6.40 -10.70 -6.33
C LYS A 53 -7.10 -10.82 -7.67
N GLU A 54 -8.04 -11.76 -7.78
CA GLU A 54 -8.85 -11.96 -8.98
C GLU A 54 -9.71 -10.73 -9.31
N ALA A 55 -10.35 -10.12 -8.31
CA ALA A 55 -11.20 -8.95 -8.49
C ALA A 55 -10.41 -7.64 -8.72
N ASN A 56 -9.13 -7.58 -8.32
CA ASN A 56 -8.32 -6.36 -8.34
C ASN A 56 -6.96 -6.58 -9.05
N PRO A 57 -6.94 -6.90 -10.36
CA PRO A 57 -5.73 -7.26 -11.09
C PRO A 57 -4.71 -6.12 -11.23
N ASN A 58 -5.11 -4.88 -10.97
CA ASN A 58 -4.27 -3.69 -11.05
C ASN A 58 -3.85 -3.15 -9.68
N THR A 59 -4.01 -3.92 -8.60
CA THR A 59 -3.56 -3.52 -7.27
C THR A 59 -2.14 -4.04 -7.04
N GLU A 60 -1.26 -3.20 -6.51
CA GLU A 60 0.04 -3.63 -6.00
C GLU A 60 -0.16 -4.30 -4.64
N ILE A 61 0.10 -5.60 -4.55
CA ILE A 61 -0.17 -6.40 -3.36
C ILE A 61 1.16 -6.82 -2.74
N THR A 62 1.28 -6.67 -1.42
CA THR A 62 2.36 -7.23 -0.60
C THR A 62 1.77 -8.09 0.50
N GLU A 63 2.35 -9.27 0.73
CA GLU A 63 1.98 -10.14 1.85
C GLU A 63 3.11 -10.15 2.88
N LEU A 64 2.76 -9.97 4.16
CA LEU A 64 3.67 -9.92 5.29
C LEU A 64 3.28 -11.01 6.29
N ASP A 65 4.08 -12.08 6.36
CA ASP A 65 3.90 -13.14 7.36
C ASP A 65 4.73 -12.82 8.61
N LEU A 66 4.06 -12.40 9.68
CA LEU A 66 4.74 -12.00 10.93
C LEU A 66 5.48 -13.15 11.62
N PHE A 67 5.10 -14.41 11.34
CA PHE A 67 5.76 -15.58 11.94
C PHE A 67 7.01 -16.02 11.15
N ALA A 68 7.17 -15.53 9.92
CA ALA A 68 8.37 -15.77 9.10
C ALA A 68 9.44 -14.68 9.26
N LEU A 69 9.15 -13.62 10.02
CA LEU A 69 10.01 -12.44 10.17
C LEU A 69 10.70 -12.42 11.52
N ASP A 70 11.94 -11.96 11.52
CA ASP A 70 12.64 -11.52 12.73
C ASP A 70 12.32 -10.05 12.99
N LEU A 71 11.27 -9.80 13.77
CA LEU A 71 10.81 -8.44 14.09
C LEU A 71 11.57 -7.90 15.32
N PRO A 72 12.10 -6.67 15.25
CA PRO A 72 12.78 -6.07 16.39
C PRO A 72 11.79 -5.85 17.54
N TYR A 73 12.22 -6.18 18.77
CA TYR A 73 11.46 -5.84 19.95
C TYR A 73 11.38 -4.33 20.14
N TYR A 74 10.21 -3.86 20.57
CA TYR A 74 10.05 -2.48 21.00
C TYR A 74 10.66 -2.31 22.41
N GLY A 75 11.97 -2.08 22.46
CA GLY A 75 12.75 -1.93 23.69
C GLY A 75 13.39 -0.55 23.87
N ASN A 76 14.41 -0.47 24.71
CA ASN A 76 15.10 0.79 25.03
C ASN A 76 15.55 1.54 23.78
N ILE A 77 16.12 0.84 22.79
CA ILE A 77 16.58 1.41 21.51
C ILE A 77 15.46 2.14 20.77
N ALA A 78 14.26 1.55 20.71
CA ALA A 78 13.12 2.17 20.04
C ALA A 78 12.63 3.42 20.81
N ILE A 79 12.61 3.34 22.14
CA ILE A 79 12.15 4.42 23.03
C ILE A 79 13.13 5.60 23.01
N SER A 80 14.43 5.35 23.21
CA SER A 80 15.48 6.37 23.20
C SER A 80 15.61 7.02 21.83
N GLY A 81 15.54 6.24 20.74
CA GLY A 81 15.51 6.74 19.37
C GLY A 81 14.30 7.61 19.10
N GLY A 82 13.12 7.22 19.60
CA GLY A 82 11.90 8.02 19.56
C GLY A 82 12.04 9.36 20.30
N TYR A 83 12.59 9.34 21.51
CA TYR A 83 12.86 10.54 22.30
C TYR A 83 13.84 11.49 21.60
N LYS A 84 15.01 11.00 21.16
CA LYS A 84 16.01 11.79 20.43
C LYS A 84 15.38 12.45 19.20
N ARG A 85 14.62 11.70 18.40
CA ARG A 85 13.88 12.22 17.24
C ARG A 85 12.91 13.34 17.64
N SER A 86 12.14 13.16 18.72
CA SER A 86 11.18 14.16 19.21
C SER A 86 11.83 15.47 19.66
N GLN A 87 13.07 15.40 20.13
CA GLN A 87 13.84 16.55 20.61
C GLN A 87 14.74 17.17 19.52
N GLY A 88 14.69 16.66 18.29
CA GLY A 88 15.59 17.09 17.20
C GLY A 88 17.07 16.74 17.45
N MET A 89 17.34 15.79 18.33
CA MET A 89 18.69 15.29 18.61
C MET A 89 19.12 14.30 17.52
N GLU A 90 20.43 14.18 17.31
CA GLU A 90 21.00 13.20 16.37
C GLU A 90 20.71 11.76 16.83
N LEU A 91 20.37 10.89 15.88
CA LEU A 91 20.21 9.47 16.13
C LEU A 91 21.58 8.79 16.15
N THR A 92 21.88 8.07 17.22
CA THR A 92 23.12 7.29 17.36
C THR A 92 22.80 5.80 17.29
N ALA A 93 23.77 5.00 16.83
CA ALA A 93 23.71 3.56 17.08
C ALA A 93 23.81 3.32 18.59
N GLU A 94 23.08 2.33 19.09
CA GLU A 94 23.12 1.87 20.48
C GLU A 94 23.70 0.46 20.53
#